data_AF-A0A2S9X7R4-F1
#
_entry.id   AF-A0A2S9X7R4-F1
#
_cell.length_a   1.000
_cell.length_b   1.000
_cell.length_c   1.000
_cell.angle_alpha   90.00
_cell.angle_beta   90.00
_cell.angle_gamma   90.00
#
_symmetry.space_group_name_H-M   'P 1'
#
loop_
_entity.id
_entity.type
_entity.pdbx_description
1 polymer ?
#
loop_
_entity_poly.entity_id
_entity_poly.type
_entity_poly.pdbx_seq_one_letter_code
_entity_poly.pdbx_strand_id
1 'polypeptide(L)'
;MNAIAIQPQTNLYTRLMEAAVGHYRAELDAVNGQLRNIERAERMARRLRDIELDASAQAGAGFVPYLVLRLPIDLLPLQRYVVMLAGNALERRLVANGQDAQGRDRFQILAAGEERTSLELVVEGI
;
A
#
# COMPACT_ATOMS: atom_id res chain seq x y z
N MET A 1 -51.43 -30.40 1.11
CA MET A 1 -50.45 -30.14 2.18
C MET A 1 -49.61 -28.94 1.76
N ASN A 2 -49.91 -27.74 2.27
CA ASN A 2 -49.12 -26.54 1.98
C ASN A 2 -48.11 -26.34 3.10
N ALA A 3 -46.82 -26.47 2.76
CA ALA A 3 -45.73 -26.13 3.66
C ALA A 3 -45.70 -24.61 3.84
N ILE A 4 -46.18 -24.13 4.99
CA ILE A 4 -46.01 -22.74 5.39
C ILE A 4 -44.53 -22.57 5.70
N ALA A 5 -43.82 -21.86 4.81
CA ALA A 5 -42.45 -21.43 5.07
C ALA A 5 -42.50 -20.40 6.21
N ILE A 6 -42.30 -20.88 7.44
CA ILE A 6 -42.10 -20.02 8.61
C ILE A 6 -40.70 -19.43 8.45
N GLN A 7 -40.60 -18.27 7.81
CA GLN A 7 -39.40 -17.45 7.92
C GLN A 7 -39.27 -17.05 9.40
N PRO A 8 -38.18 -17.42 10.10
CA PRO A 8 -37.97 -16.95 11.46
C PRO A 8 -37.92 -15.42 11.41
N GLN A 9 -38.87 -14.76 12.05
CA GLN A 9 -38.84 -13.32 12.24
C GLN A 9 -37.68 -13.02 13.19
N THR A 10 -36.49 -12.84 12.65
CA THR A 10 -35.31 -12.41 13.40
C THR A 10 -35.68 -11.08 14.05
N ASN A 11 -35.74 -11.05 15.39
CA ASN A 11 -36.18 -9.85 16.10
C ASN A 11 -35.25 -8.67 15.79
N LEU A 12 -35.74 -7.44 15.99
CA LEU A 12 -34.98 -6.22 15.65
C LEU A 12 -33.59 -6.18 16.32
N TYR A 13 -33.46 -6.77 17.51
CA TYR A 13 -32.19 -6.90 18.21
C TYR A 13 -31.20 -7.80 17.45
N THR A 14 -31.62 -8.97 16.98
CA THR A 14 -30.76 -9.87 16.22
C THR A 14 -30.32 -9.24 14.90
N ARG A 15 -31.20 -8.52 14.19
CA ARG A 15 -30.82 -7.79 12.97
C ARG A 15 -29.79 -6.69 13.25
N LEU A 16 -29.95 -5.94 14.34
CA LEU A 16 -28.98 -4.94 14.77
C LEU A 16 -27.62 -5.58 15.07
N MET A 17 -27.61 -6.70 15.79
CA MET A 17 -26.39 -7.44 16.13
C MET A 17 -25.70 -8.01 14.89
N GLU A 18 -26.43 -8.58 13.94
CA GLU A 18 -25.89 -9.07 12.67
C GLU A 18 -25.25 -7.95 11.84
N ALA A 19 -25.93 -6.79 11.75
CA ALA A 19 -25.39 -5.61 11.05
C ALA A 19 -24.12 -5.09 11.74
N ALA A 20 -24.12 -4.98 13.06
CA ALA A 20 -22.95 -4.55 13.83
C ALA A 20 -21.77 -5.50 13.64
N VAL A 21 -21.97 -6.81 13.75
CA VAL A 21 -20.91 -7.82 13.51
C VAL A 21 -20.40 -7.73 12.08
N GLY A 22 -21.28 -7.52 11.10
CA GLY A 22 -20.90 -7.31 9.70
C GLY A 22 -19.99 -6.09 9.53
N HIS A 23 -20.34 -4.95 10.13
CA HIS A 23 -19.51 -3.74 10.11
C HIS A 23 -18.16 -3.96 10.78
N TYR A 24 -18.12 -4.52 11.99
CA TYR A 24 -16.85 -4.77 12.67
C TYR A 24 -15.93 -5.69 11.88
N ARG A 25 -16.47 -6.73 11.23
CA ARG A 25 -15.66 -7.62 10.36
C ARG A 25 -15.09 -6.87 9.16
N ALA A 26 -15.89 -6.04 8.51
CA ALA A 26 -15.43 -5.25 7.37
C ALA A 26 -14.33 -4.25 7.78
N GLU A 27 -14.46 -3.61 8.94
CA GLU A 27 -13.43 -2.72 9.49
C GLU A 27 -12.13 -3.47 9.81
N LEU A 28 -12.23 -4.64 10.45
CA LEU A 28 -11.06 -5.49 10.73
C LEU A 28 -10.37 -5.95 9.45
N ASP A 29 -11.12 -6.34 8.43
CA ASP A 29 -10.57 -6.74 7.13
C ASP A 29 -9.85 -5.58 6.43
N ALA A 30 -10.39 -4.36 6.54
CA ALA A 30 -9.76 -3.15 6.03
C ALA A 30 -8.44 -2.86 6.75
N VAL A 31 -8.43 -2.90 8.08
CA VAL A 31 -7.24 -2.70 8.92
C VAL A 31 -6.18 -3.76 8.61
N ASN A 32 -6.57 -5.03 8.51
CA ASN A 32 -5.67 -6.12 8.13
C ASN A 32 -5.11 -5.94 6.71
N GLY A 33 -5.91 -5.40 5.79
CA GLY A 33 -5.47 -4.97 4.47
C GLY A 33 -4.36 -3.90 4.54
N GLN A 34 -4.58 -2.86 5.35
CA GLN A 34 -3.59 -1.79 5.56
C GLN A 34 -2.30 -2.30 6.19
N LEU A 35 -2.38 -3.15 7.22
CA LEU A 35 -1.20 -3.73 7.88
C LEU A 35 -0.34 -4.51 6.88
N ARG A 36 -0.97 -5.37 6.05
CA ARG A 36 -0.25 -6.12 5.00
C ARG A 36 0.44 -5.19 4.00
N ASN A 37 -0.19 -4.07 3.65
CA ASN A 37 0.40 -3.08 2.76
C ASN A 37 1.61 -2.37 3.40
N ILE A 38 1.54 -2.04 4.70
CA ILE A 38 2.63 -1.43 5.46
C ILE A 38 3.82 -2.39 5.54
N GLU A 39 3.58 -3.62 5.97
CA GLU A 39 4.64 -4.65 6.04
C GLU A 39 5.30 -4.90 4.68
N ARG A 40 4.51 -4.86 3.60
CA ARG A 40 5.05 -4.96 2.24
C ARG A 40 5.95 -3.78 1.91
N ALA A 41 5.53 -2.56 2.20
CA ALA A 41 6.36 -1.37 1.98
C ALA A 41 7.67 -1.47 2.76
N GLU A 42 7.64 -1.90 4.02
CA GLU A 42 8.85 -2.12 4.81
C GLU A 42 9.78 -3.20 4.23
N ARG A 43 9.22 -4.33 3.77
CA ARG A 43 10.00 -5.39 3.10
C ARG A 43 10.66 -4.86 1.83
N MET A 44 9.95 -4.07 1.04
CA MET A 44 10.52 -3.42 -0.15
C MET A 44 11.64 -2.43 0.23
N ALA A 45 11.45 -1.62 1.27
CA ALA A 45 12.47 -0.70 1.76
C ALA A 45 13.74 -1.44 2.21
N ARG A 46 13.57 -2.58 2.91
CA ARG A 46 14.68 -3.45 3.31
C ARG A 46 15.45 -3.96 2.09
N ARG A 47 14.76 -4.49 1.07
CA ARG A 47 15.40 -4.96 -0.18
C ARG A 47 16.20 -3.88 -0.89
N LEU A 48 15.71 -2.65 -0.90
CA LEU A 48 16.45 -1.52 -1.47
C LEU A 48 17.70 -1.19 -0.65
N ARG A 49 17.63 -1.24 0.68
CA ARG A 49 18.80 -1.05 1.55
C ARG A 49 19.83 -2.18 1.42
N ASP A 50 19.39 -3.41 1.14
CA ASP A 50 20.29 -4.55 0.90
C ASP A 50 21.19 -4.36 -0.34
N ILE A 51 20.80 -3.46 -1.26
CA ILE A 51 21.61 -3.03 -2.41
C ILE A 51 22.16 -1.60 -2.24
N GLU A 52 22.30 -1.16 -1.00
CA GLU A 52 22.90 0.13 -0.60
C GLU A 52 22.13 1.38 -1.05
N LEU A 53 20.86 1.25 -1.43
CA LEU A 53 19.99 2.40 -1.65
C LEU A 53 19.37 2.89 -0.33
N ASP A 54 19.48 4.19 -0.05
CA ASP A 54 18.82 4.79 1.12
C ASP A 54 17.31 4.86 0.89
N ALA A 55 16.62 3.81 1.34
CA ALA A 55 15.18 3.70 1.25
C ALA A 55 14.53 3.54 2.62
N SER A 56 13.35 4.14 2.80
CA SER A 56 12.51 3.97 3.98
C SER A 56 11.04 3.82 3.60
N ALA A 57 10.27 3.10 4.41
CA ALA A 57 8.82 3.07 4.28
C ALA A 57 8.22 4.15 5.19
N GLN A 58 7.22 4.86 4.69
CA GLN A 58 6.47 5.89 5.41
C GLN A 58 4.97 5.71 5.15
N ALA A 59 4.14 6.42 5.91
CA ALA A 59 2.70 6.38 5.76
C ALA A 59 2.15 7.80 5.62
N GLY A 60 1.32 8.01 4.59
CA GLY A 60 0.67 9.29 4.32
C GLY A 60 -0.66 9.43 5.04
N ALA A 61 -1.49 10.36 4.56
CA ALA A 61 -2.87 10.49 5.02
C ALA A 61 -3.62 9.16 4.88
N GLY A 62 -4.42 8.81 5.91
CA GLY A 62 -5.14 7.53 5.93
C GLY A 62 -4.24 6.29 6.06
N PHE A 63 -3.00 6.46 6.54
CA PHE A 63 -2.00 5.38 6.70
C PHE A 63 -1.68 4.63 5.41
N VAL A 64 -1.85 5.27 4.25
CA VAL A 64 -1.46 4.69 2.96
C VAL A 64 0.07 4.64 2.89
N PRO A 65 0.69 3.45 2.79
CA PRO A 65 2.13 3.33 2.82
C PRO A 65 2.76 3.71 1.48
N TYR A 66 3.93 4.33 1.54
CA TYR A 66 4.78 4.65 0.40
C TYR A 66 6.25 4.48 0.77
N LEU A 67 7.10 4.37 -0.23
CA LEU A 67 8.55 4.32 -0.11
C LEU A 67 9.13 5.71 -0.36
N VAL A 68 10.16 6.06 0.41
CA VAL A 68 11.01 7.22 0.15
C VAL A 68 12.40 6.71 -0.16
N LEU A 69 12.90 7.09 -1.33
CA LEU A 69 14.26 6.84 -1.79
C LEU A 69 15.03 8.16 -1.73
N ARG A 70 16.02 8.23 -0.84
CA ARG A 70 16.83 9.41 -0.64
C ARG A 70 18.08 9.32 -1.49
N LEU A 71 18.33 10.36 -2.27
CA LEU A 71 19.49 10.46 -3.14
C LEU A 71 20.32 11.68 -2.74
N PRO A 72 21.63 11.53 -2.57
CA PRO A 72 22.53 12.67 -2.51
C PRO A 72 22.28 13.62 -3.68
N ILE A 73 22.30 14.94 -3.44
CA ILE A 73 22.08 15.95 -4.49
C ILE A 73 22.95 15.70 -5.73
N ASP A 74 24.20 15.25 -5.54
CA ASP A 74 25.15 14.94 -6.60
C ASP A 74 24.69 13.77 -7.51
N LEU A 75 23.83 12.89 -7.00
CA LEU A 75 23.28 11.74 -7.73
C LEU A 75 21.91 12.00 -8.36
N LEU A 76 21.29 13.16 -8.13
CA LEU A 76 20.02 13.53 -8.77
C LEU A 76 20.06 13.49 -10.31
N PRO A 77 21.15 13.90 -11.00
CA PRO A 77 21.25 13.73 -12.45
C PRO A 77 21.15 12.27 -12.91
N LEU A 78 21.49 11.31 -12.03
CA LEU A 78 21.41 9.87 -12.27
C LEU A 78 20.12 9.24 -11.73
N GLN A 79 19.17 10.02 -11.24
CA GLN A 79 17.93 9.52 -10.63
C GLN A 79 17.22 8.46 -11.48
N ARG A 80 17.13 8.65 -12.81
CA ARG A 80 16.48 7.68 -13.69
C ARG A 80 17.14 6.30 -13.63
N TYR A 81 18.46 6.25 -13.50
CA TYR A 81 19.21 4.99 -13.34
C TYR A 81 18.97 4.38 -11.97
N VAL A 82 18.98 5.20 -10.91
CA VAL A 82 18.74 4.69 -9.55
C VAL A 82 17.31 4.17 -9.40
N VAL A 83 16.32 4.85 -9.98
CA VAL A 83 14.94 4.37 -10.02
C VAL A 83 14.83 3.07 -10.82
N MET A 84 15.52 2.94 -11.97
CA MET A 84 15.55 1.68 -12.71
C MET A 84 16.17 0.54 -11.89
N LEU A 85 17.28 0.81 -11.19
CA LEU A 85 17.91 -0.15 -10.29
C LEU A 85 16.97 -0.56 -9.15
N ALA A 86 16.27 0.39 -8.54
CA ALA A 86 15.25 0.13 -7.52
C ALA A 86 14.12 -0.76 -8.07
N GLY A 87 13.64 -0.48 -9.29
CA GLY A 87 12.66 -1.32 -9.96
C GLY A 87 13.14 -2.75 -10.16
N ASN A 88 14.39 -2.92 -10.61
CA ASN A 88 15.00 -4.24 -10.79
C ASN A 88 15.15 -5.00 -9.47
N ALA A 89 15.63 -4.34 -8.40
CA ALA A 89 15.82 -4.96 -7.09
C ALA A 89 14.49 -5.36 -6.41
N LEU A 90 13.43 -4.61 -6.68
CA LEU A 90 12.08 -4.96 -6.23
C LEU A 90 11.42 -6.00 -7.14
N GLU A 91 11.99 -6.28 -8.30
CA GLU A 91 11.39 -7.06 -9.39
C GLU A 91 10.04 -6.45 -9.83
N ARG A 92 9.96 -5.11 -9.81
CA ARG A 92 8.74 -4.35 -10.11
C ARG A 92 8.94 -3.32 -11.19
N ARG A 93 7.87 -3.13 -11.97
CA ARG A 93 7.77 -2.01 -12.88
C ARG A 93 7.45 -0.75 -12.09
N LEU A 94 8.32 0.25 -12.23
CA LEU A 94 8.12 1.61 -11.74
C LEU A 94 7.65 2.51 -12.87
N VAL A 95 6.57 3.25 -12.66
CA VAL A 95 5.99 4.17 -13.65
C VAL A 95 5.99 5.58 -13.07
N ALA A 96 6.49 6.57 -13.81
CA ALA A 96 6.47 7.95 -13.35
C ALA A 96 5.03 8.41 -13.05
N ASN A 97 4.82 9.04 -11.90
CA ASN A 97 3.53 9.49 -11.38
C ASN A 97 3.56 10.98 -10.99
N GLY A 98 4.24 11.79 -11.82
CA GLY A 98 4.38 13.23 -11.60
C GLY A 98 5.17 13.59 -10.35
N GLN A 99 4.84 14.74 -9.77
CA GLN A 99 5.49 15.27 -8.58
C GLN A 99 4.48 15.43 -7.43
N ASP A 100 4.96 15.40 -6.19
CA ASP A 100 4.14 15.74 -5.03
C ASP A 100 4.07 17.27 -4.81
N ALA A 101 3.34 17.68 -3.76
CA ALA A 101 3.19 19.09 -3.41
C ALA A 101 4.51 19.78 -2.96
N GLN A 102 5.56 19.00 -2.70
CA GLN A 102 6.89 19.48 -2.34
C GLN A 102 7.84 19.48 -3.56
N GLY A 103 7.35 19.12 -4.75
CA GLY A 103 8.14 19.04 -5.97
C GLY A 103 8.99 17.77 -6.10
N ARG A 104 8.77 16.76 -5.25
CA ARG A 104 9.51 15.49 -5.27
C ARG A 104 8.92 14.56 -6.32
N ASP A 105 9.79 13.91 -7.08
CA ASP A 105 9.36 12.98 -8.13
C ASP A 105 8.73 11.72 -7.53
N ARG A 106 7.59 11.32 -8.09
CA ARG A 106 6.83 10.14 -7.66
C ARG A 106 6.85 9.08 -8.73
N PHE A 107 6.87 7.84 -8.29
CA PHE A 107 6.74 6.66 -9.14
C PHE A 107 5.74 5.70 -8.52
N GLN A 108 4.90 5.10 -9.37
CA GLN A 108 4.01 4.04 -8.97
C GLN A 108 4.72 2.70 -9.11
N ILE A 109 4.78 1.95 -8.01
CA ILE A 109 5.25 0.57 -7.95
C ILE A 109 4.05 -0.33 -8.26
N LEU A 110 4.04 -0.92 -9.45
CA LEU A 110 2.91 -1.75 -9.85
C LEU A 110 2.82 -3.02 -8.99
N ALA A 111 1.60 -3.32 -8.55
CA ALA A 111 1.28 -4.58 -7.90
C ALA A 111 1.60 -5.77 -8.82
N ALA A 112 2.03 -6.89 -8.24
CA ALA A 112 2.32 -8.12 -8.96
C ALA A 112 1.74 -9.33 -8.22
N GLY A 113 1.35 -10.36 -8.95
CA GLY A 113 0.78 -11.59 -8.39
C GLY A 113 -0.53 -11.32 -7.64
N GLU A 114 -0.60 -11.75 -6.38
CA GLU A 114 -1.79 -11.63 -5.52
C GLU A 114 -1.96 -10.25 -4.86
N GLU A 115 -1.06 -9.31 -5.13
CA GLU A 115 -1.11 -7.99 -4.54
C GLU A 115 -2.27 -7.16 -5.11
N ARG A 116 -3.08 -6.59 -4.21
CA ARG A 116 -4.29 -5.86 -4.60
C ARG A 116 -4.06 -4.37 -4.83
N THR A 117 -2.94 -3.81 -4.39
CA THR A 117 -2.74 -2.36 -4.34
C THR A 117 -1.34 -2.02 -4.81
N SER A 118 -1.21 -1.09 -5.77
CA SER A 118 0.09 -0.50 -6.10
C SER A 118 0.57 0.39 -4.96
N LEU A 119 1.88 0.48 -4.76
CA LEU A 119 2.49 1.41 -3.80
C LEU A 119 3.12 2.58 -4.54
N GLU A 120 3.49 3.61 -3.80
CA GLU A 120 4.24 4.73 -4.34
C GLU A 120 5.69 4.71 -3.86
N LEU A 121 6.58 5.23 -4.70
CA LEU A 121 7.97 5.54 -4.42
C LEU A 121 8.15 7.04 -4.66
N VAL A 122 8.69 7.75 -3.68
CA VAL A 122 9.01 9.17 -3.76
C VAL A 122 10.52 9.31 -3.72
N VAL A 123 11.08 10.14 -4.61
CA VAL A 123 12.51 10.45 -4.62
C VAL A 123 12.74 11.78 -3.92
N GLU A 124 13.64 11.77 -2.93
CA GLU A 124 13.98 12.93 -2.11
C GLU A 124 15.48 13.21 -2.23
N GLY A 125 15.84 14.45 -2.56
CA GLY A 125 17.23 14.90 -2.56
C GLY A 125 17.70 15.22 -1.14
N ILE A 126 18.86 14.72 -0.74
CA ILE A 126 19.51 14.99 0.56
C ILE A 126 20.94 15.51 0.43
#